data_AF-A0A0Q5HUE3-F1
#
_entry.id   AF-A0A0Q5HUE3-F1
#
_cell.length_a   1.000
_cell.length_b   1.000
_cell.length_c   1.000
_cell.angle_alpha   90.00
_cell.angle_beta   90.00
_cell.angle_gamma   90.00
#
_symmetry.space_group_name_H-M   'P 1'
#
loop_
_entity.id
_entity.type
_entity.pdbx_description
1 polymer ?
#
loop_
_entity_poly.entity_id
_entity_poly.type
_entity_poly.pdbx_seq_one_letter_code
_entity_poly.pdbx_strand_id
1 'polypeptide(L)'
;MDDFRIINNFMEFERTWYTHVTPDPIPEIETLAQRGYVPDAYVSSHLEAPLLTIIYRDHYGSMVSTSDSYTYPVTDAVISQLFAQATRRLRVHLGEYRHE
;
A
#
# COMPACT_ATOMS: atom_id res chain seq x y z
N MET A 1 13.97 21.19 -14.27
CA MET A 1 14.58 19.87 -14.59
C MET A 1 14.37 18.87 -13.44
N ASP A 2 13.66 19.25 -12.37
CA ASP A 2 13.50 18.44 -11.16
C ASP A 2 12.22 17.59 -11.16
N ASP A 3 11.17 18.00 -11.87
CA ASP A 3 9.90 17.25 -11.96
C ASP A 3 10.09 15.83 -12.51
N PHE A 4 10.97 15.66 -13.50
CA PHE A 4 11.23 14.34 -14.11
C PHE A 4 11.97 13.39 -13.16
N ARG A 5 12.81 13.91 -12.25
CA ARG A 5 13.49 13.09 -11.24
C ARG A 5 12.52 12.69 -10.13
N ILE A 6 11.64 13.59 -9.72
CA ILE A 6 10.61 13.34 -8.71
C ILE A 6 9.64 12.26 -9.19
N ILE A 7 9.15 12.34 -10.44
CA ILE A 7 8.25 11.34 -11.02
C ILE A 7 8.92 9.96 -11.12
N ASN A 8 10.20 9.89 -11.51
CA ASN A 8 10.93 8.62 -11.56
C ASN A 8 11.10 7.99 -10.17
N ASN A 9 11.37 8.81 -9.14
CA ASN A 9 11.47 8.31 -7.77
C ASN A 9 10.15 7.73 -7.27
N PHE A 10 9.01 8.35 -7.60
CA PHE A 10 7.70 7.80 -7.26
C PHE A 10 7.42 6.48 -7.99
N MET A 11 7.63 6.43 -9.30
CA MET A 11 7.41 5.18 -10.07
C MET A 11 8.31 4.03 -9.64
N GLU A 12 9.57 4.32 -9.28
CA GLU A 12 10.47 3.29 -8.75
C GLU A 12 9.98 2.79 -7.39
N PHE A 13 9.62 3.71 -6.49
CA PHE A 13 9.04 3.38 -5.19
C PHE A 13 7.76 2.55 -5.32
N GLU A 14 6.79 2.95 -6.16
CA GLU A 14 5.54 2.22 -6.38
C GLU A 14 5.78 0.79 -6.88
N ARG A 15 6.91 0.51 -7.53
CA ARG A 15 7.27 -0.85 -7.97
C ARG A 15 7.97 -1.68 -6.91
N THR A 16 8.64 -1.07 -5.93
CA THR A 16 9.50 -1.78 -4.97
C THR A 16 9.09 -1.58 -3.52
N TRP A 17 8.00 -0.87 -3.22
CA TRP A 17 7.57 -0.53 -1.86
C TRP A 17 7.51 -1.73 -0.90
N TYR A 18 7.16 -2.92 -1.38
CA TYR A 18 7.06 -4.14 -0.57
C TYR A 18 8.42 -4.56 0.03
N THR A 19 9.55 -4.17 -0.57
CA THR A 19 10.89 -4.44 0.00
C THR A 19 11.18 -3.64 1.26
N HIS A 20 10.36 -2.63 1.55
CA HIS A 20 10.46 -1.76 2.73
C HIS A 20 9.51 -2.18 3.86
N VAL A 21 8.75 -3.26 3.68
CA VAL A 21 7.80 -3.75 4.69
C VAL A 21 8.48 -4.78 5.59
N THR A 22 8.30 -4.63 6.89
CA THR A 22 8.74 -5.57 7.92
C THR A 22 7.59 -5.92 8.86
N PRO A 23 7.32 -7.21 9.14
CA PRO A 23 7.98 -8.40 8.59
C PRO A 23 7.76 -8.56 7.08
N ASP A 24 8.56 -9.42 6.44
CA ASP A 24 8.47 -9.69 4.99
C ASP A 24 6.99 -9.94 4.57
N PRO A 25 6.43 -9.11 3.67
CA PRO A 25 5.01 -9.16 3.36
C PRO A 25 4.66 -10.24 2.33
N ILE A 26 5.65 -10.85 1.67
CA ILE A 26 5.43 -11.72 0.52
C ILE A 26 4.46 -12.88 0.83
N PRO A 27 4.58 -13.63 1.95
CA PRO A 27 3.64 -14.70 2.26
C PRO A 27 2.18 -14.21 2.41
N GLU A 28 2.00 -13.02 2.98
CA GLU A 28 0.68 -12.41 3.16
C GLU A 28 0.10 -11.95 1.81
N ILE A 29 0.93 -11.31 0.99
CA ILE A 29 0.56 -10.86 -0.36
C ILE A 29 0.15 -12.06 -1.22
N GLU A 30 0.92 -13.15 -1.22
CA GLU A 30 0.61 -14.37 -1.97
C GLU A 30 -0.72 -15.00 -1.52
N THR A 31 -0.96 -15.05 -0.21
CA THR A 31 -2.20 -15.58 0.36
C THR A 31 -3.42 -14.77 -0.08
N LEU A 32 -3.32 -13.44 -0.05
CA LEU A 32 -4.41 -12.55 -0.47
C LEU A 32 -4.59 -12.54 -1.99
N ALA A 33 -3.51 -12.65 -2.76
CA ALA A 33 -3.54 -12.71 -4.21
C ALA A 33 -4.26 -13.97 -4.72
N GLN A 34 -4.09 -15.12 -4.06
CA GLN A 34 -4.85 -16.34 -4.36
C GLN A 34 -6.36 -16.17 -4.18
N ARG A 35 -6.78 -15.18 -3.40
CA ARG A 35 -8.19 -14.83 -3.16
C ARG A 35 -8.67 -13.68 -4.04
N GLY A 36 -7.82 -13.19 -4.94
CA GLY A 36 -8.12 -12.10 -5.86
C GLY A 36 -7.84 -10.71 -5.31
N TYR A 37 -7.05 -10.56 -4.24
CA TYR A 37 -6.73 -9.27 -3.64
C TYR A 37 -5.24 -8.95 -3.74
N VAL A 38 -4.88 -7.84 -4.39
CA VAL A 38 -3.48 -7.44 -4.58
C VAL A 38 -3.26 -6.06 -3.97
N PRO A 39 -2.23 -5.88 -3.12
CA PRO A 39 -1.88 -4.58 -2.59
C PRO A 39 -1.09 -3.76 -3.60
N ASP A 40 -1.21 -2.45 -3.48
CA ASP A 40 -0.48 -1.48 -4.29
C ASP A 40 -0.13 -0.25 -3.44
N ALA A 41 0.97 0.41 -3.78
CA ALA A 41 1.36 1.67 -3.16
C ALA A 41 1.08 2.80 -4.13
N TYR A 42 0.38 3.84 -3.67
CA TYR A 42 0.03 5.00 -4.48
C TYR A 42 0.61 6.27 -3.88
N VAL A 43 1.38 7.03 -4.67
CA VAL A 43 1.90 8.34 -4.28
C VAL A 43 1.19 9.45 -5.05
N SER A 44 0.45 10.29 -4.33
CA SER A 44 -0.26 11.45 -4.92
C SER A 44 0.72 12.56 -5.29
N SER A 45 1.26 12.52 -6.51
CA SER A 45 2.28 13.48 -6.99
C SER A 45 1.74 14.87 -7.36
N HIS A 46 0.42 15.04 -7.44
CA HIS A 46 -0.23 16.30 -7.83
C HIS A 46 -0.45 17.28 -6.67
N LEU A 47 -0.10 16.89 -5.45
CA LEU A 47 -0.27 17.71 -4.25
C LEU A 47 1.02 18.47 -3.92
N GLU A 48 0.89 19.64 -3.29
CA GLU A 48 2.04 20.41 -2.76
C GLU A 48 2.85 19.57 -1.76
N ALA A 49 2.17 18.73 -0.99
CA ALA A 49 2.75 17.69 -0.15
C ALA A 49 2.26 16.31 -0.63
N PRO A 50 3.10 15.53 -1.36
CA PRO A 50 2.70 14.23 -1.86
C PRO A 50 2.35 13.26 -0.72
N LEU A 51 1.34 12.44 -0.94
CA LEU A 51 0.84 11.50 0.06
C LEU A 51 1.03 10.06 -0.42
N LEU A 52 1.61 9.21 0.41
CA LEU A 52 1.64 7.77 0.23
C LEU A 52 0.39 7.13 0.85
N THR A 53 -0.22 6.20 0.13
CA THR A 53 -1.30 5.33 0.62
C THR A 53 -1.06 3.90 0.13
N ILE A 54 -1.30 2.90 0.97
CA ILE A 54 -1.35 1.49 0.56
C ILE A 54 -2.81 1.10 0.35
N ILE A 55 -3.12 0.53 -0.80
CA ILE A 55 -4.47 0.09 -1.17
C ILE A 55 -4.49 -1.40 -1.46
N TYR A 56 -5.65 -2.03 -1.37
CA TYR A 56 -5.92 -3.34 -1.97
C TYR A 56 -6.95 -3.20 -3.07
N ARG A 57 -6.70 -3.87 -4.20
CA ARG A 57 -7.63 -4.03 -5.29
C ARG A 57 -8.13 -5.46 -5.37
N ASP A 58 -9.40 -5.64 -5.71
CA ASP A 58 -9.92 -6.94 -6.11
C ASP A 58 -9.47 -7.31 -7.54
N HIS A 59 -9.84 -8.51 -8.00
CA HIS A 59 -9.45 -9.01 -9.32
C HIS A 59 -10.12 -8.25 -10.48
N TYR A 60 -11.10 -7.39 -10.20
CA TYR A 60 -11.69 -6.48 -11.17
C TYR A 60 -11.00 -5.10 -11.17
N GLY A 61 -10.00 -4.90 -10.32
CA GLY A 61 -9.25 -3.64 -10.18
C GLY A 61 -9.93 -2.62 -9.26
N SER A 62 -11.04 -2.97 -8.63
CA SER A 62 -11.76 -2.07 -7.72
C SER A 62 -11.05 -2.00 -6.36
N MET A 63 -10.90 -0.79 -5.82
CA MET A 63 -10.32 -0.61 -4.50
C MET A 63 -11.28 -1.12 -3.41
N VAL A 64 -10.82 -2.07 -2.59
CA VAL A 64 -11.60 -2.71 -1.52
C VAL A 64 -11.10 -2.38 -0.12
N SER A 65 -9.84 -1.96 0.01
CA SER A 65 -9.27 -1.51 1.28
C SER A 65 -8.20 -0.46 1.03
N THR A 66 -8.00 0.42 2.00
CA THR A 66 -6.98 1.47 1.99
C THR A 66 -6.43 1.67 3.39
N SER A 67 -5.14 1.97 3.50
CA SER A 67 -4.54 2.57 4.69
C SER A 67 -4.99 4.03 4.83
N ASP A 68 -4.61 4.66 5.94
CA ASP A 68 -4.55 6.12 5.99
C ASP A 68 -3.42 6.61 5.08
N SER A 69 -3.42 7.90 4.76
CA SER A 69 -2.38 8.52 3.95
C SER A 69 -1.31 9.14 4.85
N TYR A 70 -0.06 9.13 4.40
CA TYR A 70 1.06 9.76 5.11
C TYR A 70 1.89 10.62 4.14
N THR A 71 2.40 11.76 4.60
CA THR A 71 3.21 12.66 3.77
C THR A 71 4.51 11.99 3.35
N TYR A 72 4.78 11.99 2.05
CA TYR A 72 6.02 11.47 1.47
C TYR A 72 7.15 12.53 1.56
N PRO A 73 8.42 12.14 1.79
CA PRO A 73 8.94 10.78 1.93
C PRO A 73 8.57 10.13 3.27
N VAL A 74 8.39 8.82 3.25
CA VAL A 74 8.06 7.99 4.41
C VAL A 74 9.24 7.11 4.83
N THR A 75 9.24 6.65 6.07
CA THR A 75 10.19 5.63 6.54
C THR A 75 9.64 4.22 6.33
N ASP A 76 10.52 3.22 6.29
CA ASP A 76 10.16 1.79 6.21
C ASP A 76 9.17 1.37 7.33
N ALA A 77 9.31 1.96 8.53
CA ALA A 77 8.39 1.74 9.64
C ALA A 77 6.97 2.24 9.32
N VAL A 78 6.86 3.42 8.68
CA VAL A 78 5.56 3.95 8.24
C VAL A 78 4.99 3.08 7.12
N ILE A 79 5.79 2.66 6.14
CA ILE A 79 5.33 1.76 5.05
C ILE A 79 4.77 0.46 5.64
N SER A 80 5.49 -0.13 6.60
CA SER A 80 5.08 -1.35 7.31
C SER A 80 3.76 -1.15 8.06
N GLN A 81 3.59 -0.01 8.73
CA GLN A 81 2.35 0.36 9.42
C GLN A 81 1.18 0.53 8.44
N LEU A 82 1.38 1.25 7.33
CA LEU A 82 0.35 1.47 6.32
C LEU A 82 -0.08 0.14 5.68
N PHE A 83 0.88 -0.73 5.35
CA PHE A 83 0.59 -2.08 4.85
C PHE A 83 -0.24 -2.88 5.85
N ALA A 84 0.20 -2.98 7.11
CA ALA A 84 -0.52 -3.70 8.15
C ALA A 84 -1.94 -3.16 8.36
N GLN A 85 -2.12 -1.85 8.28
CA GLN A 85 -3.42 -1.21 8.39
C GLN A 85 -4.35 -1.55 7.23
N ALA A 86 -3.87 -1.44 5.98
CA ALA A 86 -4.65 -1.80 4.79
C ALA A 86 -5.04 -3.29 4.80
N THR A 87 -4.10 -4.16 5.17
CA THR A 87 -4.31 -5.60 5.31
C THR A 87 -5.34 -5.92 6.38
N ARG A 88 -5.25 -5.30 7.55
CA ARG A 88 -6.24 -5.49 8.64
C ARG A 88 -7.63 -5.05 8.21
N ARG A 89 -7.76 -3.88 7.57
CA ARG A 89 -9.04 -3.36 7.07
C ARG A 89 -9.64 -4.29 6.01
N LEU A 90 -8.81 -4.87 5.14
CA LEU A 90 -9.25 -5.88 4.18
C LEU A 90 -9.79 -7.13 4.90
N ARG A 91 -9.04 -7.69 5.86
CA ARG A 91 -9.47 -8.88 6.61
C ARG A 91 -10.79 -8.65 7.36
N VAL A 92 -11.02 -7.44 7.89
CA VAL A 92 -12.32 -7.05 8.48
C VAL A 92 -13.42 -7.03 7.41
N HIS A 93 -13.16 -6.43 6.24
CA HIS A 93 -14.09 -6.43 5.11
C HIS A 93 -14.46 -7.85 4.66
N LEU A 94 -13.51 -8.78 4.71
CA LEU A 94 -13.69 -10.20 4.36
C LEU A 94 -14.36 -11.03 5.48
N GLY A 95 -14.62 -10.44 6.65
CA GLY A 95 -15.26 -11.11 7.78
C GLY A 95 -14.33 -12.03 8.59
N GLU A 96 -13.01 -11.91 8.43
CA GLU A 96 -11.99 -12.75 9.08
C GLU A 96 -11.61 -12.26 10.47
N TYR A 97 -11.98 -11.02 10.79
CA TYR A 97 -11.87 -10.46 12.12
C TYR A 97 -13.27 -10.14 12.64
N ARG A 98 -13.76 -10.97 13.58
CA ARG A 98 -14.83 -10.56 14.48
C ARG A 98 -14.18 -9.78 15.61
N HIS A 99 -14.67 -8.56 15.86
CA HIS A 99 -14.43 -7.87 17.12
C HIS A 99 -14.91 -8.81 18.24
N GLU A 100 -13.97 -9.36 19.00
CA GLU A 100 -14.22 -9.81 20.37
C GLU A 100 -14.31 -8.59 21.29
#